data_AF-A0A7W0XTF0-F1
#
_entry.id   AF-A0A7W0XTF0-F1
#
_cell.length_a   1.000
_cell.length_b   1.000
_cell.length_c   1.000
_cell.angle_alpha   90.00
_cell.angle_beta   90.00
_cell.angle_gamma   90.00
#
_symmetry.space_group_name_H-M   'P 1'
#
loop_
_entity.id
_entity.type
_entity.pdbx_description
1 polymer ?
#
loop_
_entity_poly.entity_id
_entity_poly.type
_entity_poly.pdbx_seq_one_letter_code
_entity_poly.pdbx_strand_id
1 'polypeptide(L)' 'MTTIAFIGLGIMGAPMAAHLVDAGHDVIGVNRSPEPVDRLVEQGGRGAATAAEAV' A
#
# COMPACT_ATOMS: atom_id res chain seq x y z
N MET A 1 7.06 14.66 1.22
CA MET A 1 7.11 13.25 0.79
C MET A 1 7.51 12.43 1.99
N THR A 2 6.63 11.51 2.42
CA THR A 2 6.82 10.66 3.62
C THR A 2 6.56 9.23 3.21
N THR A 3 7.40 8.30 3.67
CA THR A 3 7.19 6.87 3.47
C THR A 3 6.19 6.32 4.49
N ILE A 4 5.19 5.58 4.03
CA ILE A 4 4.09 5.07 4.84
C ILE A 4 3.94 3.57 4.60
N ALA A 5 4.14 2.77 5.66
CA ALA A 5 3.75 1.37 5.66
C ALA A 5 2.24 1.25 5.89
N PHE A 6 1.50 0.65 4.96
CA PHE A 6 0.05 0.46 5.05
C PHE A 6 -0.30 -1.02 5.12
N ILE A 7 -0.72 -1.49 6.30
CA ILE A 7 -1.04 -2.89 6.55
C ILE A 7 -2.56 -3.11 6.44
N GLY A 8 -2.96 -3.88 5.43
CA GLY A 8 -4.35 -4.22 5.14
C GLY A 8 -4.93 -3.39 4.00
N LEU A 9 -5.18 -4.03 2.86
CA LEU A 9 -5.71 -3.38 1.65
C LEU A 9 -7.11 -3.91 1.31
N GLY A 10 -7.96 -4.03 2.33
CA GLY A 10 -9.37 -4.40 2.15
C GLY A 10 -10.23 -3.25 1.59
N ILE A 11 -11.56 -3.39 1.69
CA ILE A 11 -12.54 -2.43 1.15
C ILE A 11 -12.26 -0.98 1.60
N MET A 12 -11.87 -0.80 2.86
CA MET A 12 -11.52 0.53 3.41
C MET A 12 -10.06 0.91 3.15
N GLY A 13 -9.14 -0.04 3.35
CA GLY A 13 -7.70 0.24 3.31
C GLY A 13 -7.18 0.58 1.91
N ALA A 14 -7.68 -0.11 0.88
CA ALA A 14 -7.26 0.11 -0.50
C ALA A 14 -7.48 1.57 -0.99
N PRO A 15 -8.69 2.16 -0.88
CA PRO A 15 -8.89 3.55 -1.30
C PRO A 15 -8.12 4.56 -0.43
N MET A 16 -7.90 4.25 0.86
CA MET A 16 -7.06 5.10 1.72
C MET A 16 -5.59 5.11 1.27
N ALA A 17 -5.04 3.94 0.97
CA ALA A 17 -3.67 3.81 0.46
C ALA A 17 -3.51 4.50 -0.90
N ALA A 18 -4.50 4.35 -1.79
CA ALA A 18 -4.54 5.04 -3.08
C ALA A 18 -4.48 6.57 -2.93
N HIS A 19 -5.33 7.15 -2.07
CA HIS A 19 -5.31 8.60 -1.83
C HIS A 19 -3.98 9.10 -1.27
N LEU A 20 -3.28 8.29 -0.46
CA LEU A 20 -1.95 8.64 0.04
C LEU A 20 -0.91 8.65 -1.10
N VAL A 21 -1.00 7.69 -2.03
CA VAL A 21 -0.18 7.70 -3.25
C VAL A 21 -0.48 8.93 -4.10
N ASP A 22 -1.76 9.24 -4.35
CA ASP A 22 -2.20 10.42 -5.10
C ASP A 22 -1.73 11.74 -4.46
N ALA A 23 -1.66 11.78 -3.13
CA ALA A 23 -1.13 12.92 -2.37
C ALA A 23 0.41 13.03 -2.43
N GLY A 24 1.10 12.12 -3.12
CA GLY A 24 2.55 12.14 -3.31
C GLY A 24 3.34 11.52 -2.14
N HIS A 25 2.71 10.65 -1.35
CA HIS A 25 3.42 9.82 -0.37
C HIS A 25 3.96 8.55 -1.01
N ASP A 26 5.04 8.04 -0.43
CA ASP A 26 5.63 6.76 -0.84
C ASP A 26 5.01 5.65 0.01
N VAL A 27 3.98 4.99 -0.52
CA VAL A 27 3.17 4.03 0.24
C VAL A 27 3.62 2.60 -0.03
N ILE A 28 3.93 1.85 1.03
CA ILE A 28 4.27 0.43 0.97
C ILE A 28 3.10 -0.38 1.53
N GLY A 29 2.36 -1.05 0.65
CA GLY A 29 1.23 -1.88 1.02
C GLY A 29 1.63 -3.30 1.38
N VAL A 30 1.04 -3.80 2.46
CA VAL A 30 1.11 -5.20 2.86
C VAL A 30 -0.29 -5.72 3.05
N ASN A 31 -0.60 -6.88 2.48
CA ASN A 31 -1.87 -7.55 2.70
C ASN A 31 -1.67 -9.07 2.68
N ARG A 32 -2.55 -9.81 3.37
CA ARG A 32 -2.46 -11.28 3.43
C ARG A 32 -2.63 -11.93 2.05
N SER A 33 -3.57 -11.43 1.26
CA SER A 33 -3.70 -11.83 -0.15
C SER A 33 -2.89 -10.88 -1.05
N PRO A 34 -2.25 -11.39 -2.12
CA PRO A 34 -1.38 -10.58 -2.98
C PRO A 34 -2.17 -9.61 -3.87
N GLU A 35 -3.34 -9.99 -4.36
CA GLU A 35 -4.12 -9.20 -5.32
C GLU A 35 -4.33 -7.72 -4.89
N PRO A 36 -4.73 -7.40 -3.64
CA PRO A 36 -4.83 -6.01 -3.22
C PRO A 36 -3.51 -5.22 -3.24
N VAL A 37 -2.38 -5.90 -3.02
CA VAL A 37 -1.05 -5.27 -3.11
C VAL A 37 -0.74 -4.95 -4.58
N ASP A 38 -1.03 -5.88 -5.49
CA ASP A 38 -0.82 -5.66 -6.93
C ASP A 38 -1.61 -4.44 -7.42
N ARG A 39 -2.87 -4.29 -7.00
CA ARG A 39 -3.69 -3.11 -7.32
C ARG A 39 -3.11 -1.80 -6.78
N LEU A 40 -2.49 -1.82 -5.61
CA LEU A 40 -1.80 -0.63 -5.08
C LEU A 40 -0.56 -0.29 -5.91
N VAL A 41 0.19 -1.31 -6.35
CA VAL A 41 1.36 -1.12 -7.22
C VAL A 41 0.95 -0.52 -8.57
N GLU A 42 -0.15 -0.98 -9.16
CA GLU A 42 -0.72 -0.38 -10.38
C GLU A 42 -1.08 1.10 -10.23
N GLN A 43 -1.38 1.55 -9.00
CA GLN A 43 -1.68 2.95 -8.67
C GLN A 43 -0.43 3.78 -8.34
N GLY A 44 0.77 3.19 -8.37
CA GLY A 44 2.03 3.88 -8.07
C GLY A 44 2.56 3.70 -6.66
N GLY A 45 1.92 2.84 -5.84
CA GLY A 45 2.48 2.41 -4.57
C GLY A 45 3.52 1.29 -4.73
N ARG A 46 4.05 0.80 -3.61
CA ARG A 46 4.96 -0.33 -3.52
C ARG A 46 4.34 -1.49 -2.74
N GLY A 47 4.73 -2.71 -3.06
CA GLY A 47 4.30 -3.91 -2.34
C GLY A 47 5.41 -4.49 -1.47
N ALA A 48 5.03 -5.04 -0.32
CA ALA A 48 5.89 -5.86 0.53
C ALA A 48 5.18 -7.16 0.93
N ALA A 49 5.92 -8.26 1.05
CA ALA A 49 5.35 -9.57 1.37
C ALA A 49 5.06 -9.73 2.87
N THR A 50 5.76 -8.96 3.71
CA THR A 50 5.56 -8.96 5.16
C THR A 50 5.55 -7.55 5.74
N ALA A 51 4.96 -7.38 6.92
CA ALA A 51 4.98 -6.10 7.64
C ALA A 51 6.41 -5.67 8.00
N ALA A 52 7.32 -6.62 8.21
CA ALA A 52 8.72 -6.33 8.52
C ALA A 52 9.49 -5.77 7.31
N GLU A 53 9.12 -6.15 6.09
CA GLU A 53 9.71 -5.60 4.85
C GLU A 53 9.19 -4.19 4.51
N ALA A 54 8.09 -3.76 5.15
CA ALA A 54 7.44 -2.49 4.87
C ALA A 54 7.93 -1.33 5.74
N VAL A 55 8.83 -1.57 6.71
CA VAL A 55 9.35 -0.56 7.65
C VAL A 55 10.82 -0.28 7.46
#